data_AF-A0A4Q3TFP7-F1
#
_entry.id   AF-A0A4Q3TFP7-F1
#
_cell.length_a   1.000
_cell.length_b   1.000
_cell.length_c   1.000
_cell.angle_alpha   90.00
_cell.angle_beta   90.00
_cell.angle_gamma   90.00
#
_symmetry.space_group_name_H-M   'P 1'
#
loop_
_entity.id
_entity.type
_entity.pdbx_description
1 polymer ?
#
loop_
_entity_poly.entity_id
_entity_poly.type
_entity_poly.pdbx_seq_one_letter_code
_entity_poly.pdbx_strand_id
1 'polypeptide(L)'
;CQDGRSQHSNRDVAWKRLRSRLYDHELRKRQAEQQKLEDTKTDVGWGHQIRSYVLDNSRIKDLRTGVEISATQKVLDGDLDAFIEASLKQGV
;
A
#
# COMPACT_ATOMS: atom_id res chain seq x y z
N CYS A 1 7.19 19.12 34.69
CA CYS A 1 8.11 18.19 35.37
C CYS A 1 8.64 18.93 36.59
N GLN A 2 7.99 18.74 37.75
CA GLN A 2 8.38 19.34 39.03
C GLN A 2 8.70 18.23 40.04
N ASP A 3 9.15 17.09 39.50
CA ASP A 3 9.13 15.81 40.22
C ASP A 3 10.37 15.66 41.11
N GLY A 4 11.36 16.57 41.00
CA GLY A 4 12.55 16.62 41.84
C GLY A 4 13.05 18.04 42.16
N ARG A 5 14.00 18.13 43.09
CA ARG A 5 14.58 19.40 43.59
C ARG A 5 15.54 20.10 42.61
N SER A 6 16.14 19.37 41.67
CA SER A 6 17.14 19.91 40.72
C SER A 6 16.51 20.35 39.40
N GLN A 7 16.74 21.60 39.00
CA GLN A 7 16.28 22.16 37.73
C GLN A 7 16.86 21.42 36.52
N HIS A 8 18.15 21.06 36.57
CA HIS A 8 18.81 20.32 35.49
C HIS A 8 18.19 18.93 35.29
N SER A 9 17.95 18.21 36.39
CA SER A 9 17.29 16.90 36.33
C SER A 9 15.86 17.00 35.79
N ASN A 10 15.09 18.00 36.24
CA ASN A 10 13.73 18.24 35.73
C ASN A 10 13.73 18.58 34.22
N ARG A 11 14.74 19.32 33.75
CA ARG A 11 14.93 19.63 32.32
C ARG A 11 15.26 18.36 31.52
N ASP A 12 16.13 17.50 32.02
CA ASP A 12 16.50 16.25 31.35
C ASP A 12 15.30 15.29 31.25
N VAL A 13 14.50 15.17 32.31
CA VAL A 13 13.28 14.35 32.30
C VAL A 13 12.25 14.94 31.33
N ALA A 14 12.08 16.26 31.30
CA ALA A 14 11.20 16.92 30.34
C ALA A 14 11.64 16.64 28.89
N TRP A 15 12.94 16.70 28.61
CA TRP A 15 13.49 16.38 27.29
C TRP A 15 13.30 14.92 26.89
N LYS A 16 13.46 13.97 27.83
CA LYS A 16 13.17 12.54 27.57
C LYS A 16 11.69 12.34 27.22
N ARG A 17 10.78 12.94 28.00
CA ARG A 17 9.33 12.88 27.75
C ARG A 17 8.95 13.52 26.42
N LEU A 18 9.55 14.66 26.08
CA LEU A 18 9.30 15.35 24.81
C LEU A 18 9.74 14.49 23.62
N ARG A 19 10.95 13.92 23.65
CA ARG A 19 11.43 13.05 22.57
C ARG A 19 10.55 11.82 22.38
N SER A 20 10.14 11.15 23.46
CA SER A 20 9.21 10.02 23.39
C SER A 20 7.88 10.43 22.74
N ARG A 21 7.30 11.57 23.15
CA ARG A 21 6.04 12.06 22.57
C ARG A 21 6.17 12.43 21.08
N LEU A 22 7.28 13.03 20.69
CA LEU A 22 7.55 13.36 19.28
C LEU A 22 7.69 12.09 18.44
N TYR A 23 8.40 11.08 18.95
CA TYR A 23 8.51 9.78 18.29
C TYR A 23 7.15 9.12 18.14
N ASP A 24 6.34 9.06 19.20
CA ASP A 24 5.00 8.48 19.15
C ASP A 24 4.09 9.24 18.17
N HIS A 25 4.23 10.56 18.10
CA HIS A 25 3.48 11.39 17.15
C HIS A 25 3.85 11.06 15.69
N GLU A 26 5.14 11.00 15.36
CA GLU A 26 5.61 10.62 14.03
C GLU A 26 5.22 9.19 13.67
N LEU A 27 5.29 8.26 14.61
CA LEU A 27 4.85 6.87 14.39
C LEU A 27 3.35 6.82 14.06
N ARG A 28 2.51 7.53 14.81
CA ARG A 28 1.07 7.62 14.52
C ARG A 28 0.79 8.26 13.17
N LYS A 29 1.57 9.29 12.80
CA LYS A 29 1.43 9.94 11.49
C LYS A 29 1.73 8.96 10.35
N ARG A 30 2.83 8.19 10.45
CA ARG A 30 3.18 7.13 9.48
C ARG A 30 2.11 6.04 9.42
N GLN A 31 1.61 5.60 10.57
CA GLN A 31 0.53 4.61 10.64
C GLN A 31 -0.75 5.13 10.00
N ALA A 32 -1.11 6.40 10.21
CA ALA A 32 -2.28 7.01 9.59
C ALA A 32 -2.12 7.16 8.07
N GLU A 33 -0.92 7.50 7.58
CA GLU A 33 -0.62 7.53 6.14
C GLU A 33 -0.71 6.12 5.52
N GLN A 34 -0.17 5.12 6.20
CA GLN A 34 -0.28 3.72 5.77
C GLN A 34 -1.73 3.23 5.79
N GLN A 35 -2.49 3.54 6.84
CA GLN A 35 -3.90 3.17 6.95
C GLN A 35 -4.72 3.81 5.83
N LYS A 36 -4.49 5.09 5.49
CA LYS A 36 -5.14 5.74 4.35
C LYS A 36 -4.87 4.98 3.04
N LEU A 37 -3.65 4.50 2.82
CA LEU A 37 -3.33 3.67 1.64
C LEU A 37 -4.06 2.32 1.70
N GLU A 38 -4.08 1.64 2.85
CA GLU A 38 -4.81 0.39 3.00
C GLU A 38 -6.33 0.57 2.80
N ASP A 39 -6.91 1.66 3.28
CA ASP A 39 -8.33 2.00 3.09
C ASP A 39 -8.67 2.28 1.62
N THR A 40 -7.68 2.65 0.79
CA THR A 40 -7.89 2.75 -0.68
C THR A 40 -7.88 1.40 -1.39
N LYS A 41 -7.41 0.33 -0.75
CA LYS A 41 -7.44 -1.00 -1.37
C LYS A 41 -8.87 -1.52 -1.40
N THR A 42 -9.28 -1.98 -2.58
CA THR A 42 -10.57 -2.64 -2.77
C THR A 42 -10.58 -4.01 -2.09
N ASP A 43 -11.76 -4.43 -1.64
CA ASP A 43 -11.95 -5.72 -0.96
C ASP A 43 -11.54 -6.90 -1.85
N VAL A 44 -10.97 -7.95 -1.24
CA VAL A 44 -10.59 -9.19 -1.93
C VAL A 44 -11.83 -10.08 -2.04
N GLY A 45 -12.81 -9.58 -2.78
CA GLY A 45 -14.11 -10.22 -3.00
C GLY A 45 -14.38 -10.47 -4.48
N TRP A 46 -15.37 -11.33 -4.76
CA TRP A 46 -15.76 -11.75 -6.11
C TRP A 46 -16.17 -10.61 -7.07
N GLY A 47 -16.46 -9.41 -6.56
CA GLY A 47 -16.82 -8.23 -7.35
C GLY A 47 -15.67 -7.31 -7.75
N HIS A 48 -14.45 -7.51 -7.24
CA HIS A 48 -13.31 -6.60 -7.44
C HIS A 48 -12.18 -7.20 -8.32
N GLN A 49 -12.51 -8.20 -9.15
CA GLN A 49 -11.53 -8.84 -10.03
C GLN A 49 -11.11 -7.91 -11.18
N ILE A 50 -9.81 -7.69 -11.35
CA ILE A 50 -9.27 -6.89 -12.47
C ILE A 50 -8.90 -7.72 -13.70
N ARG A 51 -8.61 -9.01 -13.53
CA ARG A 51 -8.13 -9.89 -14.60
C ARG A 51 -8.58 -11.32 -14.40
N SER A 52 -9.05 -11.93 -15.48
CA SER A 52 -9.49 -13.32 -15.55
C SER A 52 -8.39 -14.17 -16.17
N TYR A 53 -7.97 -15.23 -15.48
CA TYR A 53 -6.97 -16.20 -15.93
C TYR A 53 -7.67 -17.54 -16.16
N VAL A 54 -7.98 -17.84 -17.42
CA VAL A 54 -8.73 -19.01 -17.87
C VAL A 54 -7.77 -19.91 -18.64
N LEU A 55 -7.01 -20.73 -17.91
CA LEU A 55 -5.85 -21.46 -18.43
C LEU A 55 -6.25 -22.68 -19.29
N ASP A 56 -7.40 -23.28 -19.02
CA ASP A 56 -8.00 -24.36 -19.83
C ASP A 56 -8.26 -23.92 -21.27
N ASN A 57 -8.69 -22.68 -21.47
CA ASN A 57 -8.87 -22.06 -22.78
C ASN A 57 -7.66 -21.24 -23.23
N SER A 58 -6.52 -21.36 -22.54
CA SER A 58 -5.29 -20.58 -22.80
C SER A 58 -5.58 -19.09 -23.00
N ARG A 59 -6.31 -18.46 -22.06
CA ARG A 59 -6.75 -17.06 -22.19
C ARG A 59 -6.57 -16.30 -20.89
N ILE A 60 -5.94 -15.13 -20.98
CA ILE A 60 -5.87 -14.16 -19.88
C ILE A 60 -6.45 -12.84 -20.38
N LYS A 61 -7.46 -12.31 -19.69
CA LYS A 61 -8.17 -11.07 -20.08
C LYS A 61 -8.24 -10.09 -18.93
N ASP A 62 -7.76 -8.86 -19.16
CA ASP A 62 -7.93 -7.75 -18.23
C ASP A 62 -9.32 -7.14 -18.42
N LEU A 63 -10.12 -7.14 -17.35
CA LEU A 63 -11.53 -6.72 -17.38
C LEU A 63 -11.68 -5.20 -17.38
N ARG A 64 -10.64 -4.46 -16.98
CA ARG A 64 -10.64 -3.00 -16.96
C ARG A 64 -10.32 -2.45 -18.35
N THR A 65 -9.31 -3.02 -19.00
CA THR A 65 -8.80 -2.52 -20.28
C THR A 65 -9.31 -3.28 -21.49
N GLY A 66 -9.82 -4.49 -21.30
CA GLY A 66 -10.26 -5.39 -22.36
C GLY A 66 -9.14 -6.14 -23.07
N VAL A 67 -7.86 -5.87 -22.75
CA VAL A 67 -6.70 -6.54 -23.33
C VAL A 67 -6.76 -8.04 -23.03
N GLU A 68 -6.51 -8.85 -24.06
CA GLU A 68 -6.55 -10.30 -23.98
C GLU A 68 -5.28 -10.90 -24.60
N ILE A 69 -4.68 -11.89 -23.93
CA ILE A 69 -3.47 -12.58 -24.36
C ILE A 69 -3.68 -14.09 -24.25
N SER A 70 -3.35 -14.81 -25.31
CA SER A 70 -3.46 -16.28 -25.37
C SER A 70 -2.18 -17.02 -24.94
N ALA A 71 -1.03 -16.34 -24.99
CA ALA A 71 0.26 -16.88 -24.55
C ALA A 71 0.37 -16.89 -23.02
N THR A 72 -0.45 -17.72 -22.36
CA THR A 72 -0.64 -17.70 -20.90
C THR A 72 0.65 -17.90 -20.11
N GLN A 73 1.51 -18.82 -20.55
CA GLN A 73 2.77 -19.10 -19.86
C GLN A 73 3.67 -17.86 -19.80
N LYS A 74 3.80 -17.10 -20.89
CA LYS A 74 4.60 -15.86 -20.90
C LYS A 74 4.10 -14.84 -19.90
N VAL A 75 2.78 -14.68 -19.80
CA VAL A 75 2.15 -13.76 -18.84
C VAL A 75 2.41 -14.21 -17.40
N LEU A 76 2.36 -15.52 -17.15
CA LEU A 76 2.69 -16.10 -15.83
C LEU A 76 4.19 -15.98 -15.51
N ASP A 77 5.05 -15.99 -16.53
CA ASP A 77 6.50 -15.78 -16.43
C ASP A 77 6.88 -14.29 -16.31
N GLY A 78 5.90 -13.38 -16.33
CA GLY A 78 6.10 -11.96 -16.02
C GLY A 78 5.90 -10.98 -17.19
N ASP A 79 5.50 -11.46 -18.37
CA ASP A 79 5.19 -10.62 -19.54
C ASP A 79 3.84 -9.87 -19.33
N LEU A 80 3.90 -8.82 -18.49
CA LEU A 80 2.74 -8.02 -18.06
C LEU A 80 2.65 -6.64 -18.72
N ASP A 81 3.67 -6.25 -19.49
CA ASP A 81 3.83 -4.89 -20.02
C ASP A 81 2.62 -4.45 -20.83
N ALA A 82 2.06 -5.33 -21.67
CA ALA A 82 0.87 -5.04 -22.45
C ALA A 82 -0.35 -4.66 -21.60
N PHE A 83 -0.52 -5.27 -20.43
CA PHE A 83 -1.61 -4.93 -19.50
C PHE A 83 -1.33 -3.62 -18.76
N ILE A 84 -0.07 -3.41 -18.32
CA ILE A 84 0.33 -2.22 -17.57
C ILE A 84 0.21 -0.98 -18.46
N GLU A 85 0.76 -1.02 -19.67
CA GLU A 85 0.66 0.08 -20.63
C GLU A 85 -0.78 0.44 -20.97
N ALA A 86 -1.63 -0.56 -21.20
CA ALA A 86 -3.04 -0.34 -21.50
C ALA A 86 -3.77 0.33 -20.31
N SER A 87 -3.47 -0.09 -19.08
CA SER A 87 -4.01 0.49 -17.84
C SER A 87 -3.62 1.97 -17.73
N LEU A 88 -2.32 2.26 -17.91
CA LEU A 88 -1.79 3.62 -17.83
C LEU A 88 -2.37 4.54 -18.93
N LYS A 89 -2.56 4.03 -20.15
CA LYS A 89 -3.16 4.79 -21.26
C LYS A 89 -4.64 5.12 -21.03
N GLN A 90 -5.38 4.23 -20.37
CA GLN A 90 -6.79 4.47 -20.03
C GLN A 90 -6.99 5.24 -18.72
N GLY A 91 -5.93 5.40 -17.92
CA GLY A 91 -5.99 6.07 -16.61
C GLY A 91 -6.73 5.25 -15.55
N VAL A 92 -6.69 3.91 -15.67
CA VAL A 92 -7.34 2.93 -14.77
C VAL A 92 -6.31 2.15 -13.97
#